data_AF-A0A6C0CGG9-F1
#
_entry.id   AF-A0A6C0CGG9-F1
#
_cell.length_a   1.000
_cell.length_b   1.000
_cell.length_c   1.000
_cell.angle_alpha   90.00
_cell.angle_beta   90.00
_cell.angle_gamma   90.00
#
_symmetry.space_group_name_H-M   'P 1'
#
loop_
_entity.id
_entity.type
_entity.pdbx_description
1 polymer ?
#
loop_
_entity_poly.entity_id
_entity_poly.type
_entity_poly.pdbx_seq_one_letter_code
_entity_poly.pdbx_strand_id
1 'polypeptide(L)'
;MAEQASRLEWVAQHSAAAAQSSGFMLGKTPGNGNCLFGAVASALAGSDLPSAERERQEADLRARAVAYIADPQNIETFRGVEVEPEGITGYVQKMSQDGEYGGDFEIAALEGVLGRCINVWQPRTGGTDLEPARETPRTGCLNLFFNGINHFDPLYGSGPAVGGKRKWPFYGRRTTQRQSGGEVTPEQKQKLIELYELFKQVVGDKKFITDDEYILLDNKRQELGLSLKVLSHLMKSKQVKVRNKQPDPEKDNPFTNADDTVRASPEKVAEKIFTENARVQADIDADAKYKKDLKTFQSAQPKWAKYKAELDTWTKARAVFDTCYMKYRAVRDKWLQERQDWADKLIKVAEALSSDQILRLQSRGVGSSLMLDEARKLMIDADAQQRIVMESKTDLQFTLASSSDADIAKAVGFYEAELQKLKTCISKGKEDAIAEYDKDLAEIEKRKRDITAKTFEVKAPQENQQQQGNTYYLKSMTKTQLTAEITKLNLEKAGIKPNPGQNTLSGKQNKRIASIDTKIKFANTRLNDSTTPAGGNRRMTMRRRRV
;
A
#
# COMPACT_ATOMS: atom_id res chain seq x y z
N MET A 1 13.67 7.55 12.17
CA MET A 1 14.60 6.62 12.85
C MET A 1 14.10 6.20 14.25
N ALA A 2 14.08 7.08 15.26
CA ALA A 2 13.67 6.70 16.62
C ALA A 2 12.22 6.20 16.73
N GLU A 3 11.29 6.83 15.99
CA GLU A 3 9.87 6.44 15.97
C GLU A 3 9.65 5.08 15.28
N GLN A 4 10.34 4.80 14.17
CA GLN A 4 10.30 3.50 13.50
C GLN A 4 10.90 2.38 14.36
N ALA A 5 12.00 2.64 15.07
CA ALA A 5 12.60 1.65 15.97
C ALA A 5 11.67 1.31 17.15
N SER A 6 11.05 2.34 17.76
CA SER A 6 10.03 2.17 18.81
C SER A 6 8.82 1.36 18.31
N ARG A 7 8.38 1.61 17.07
CA ARG A 7 7.27 0.88 16.44
C ARG A 7 7.63 -0.58 16.17
N LEU A 8 8.84 -0.88 15.68
CA LEU A 8 9.32 -2.25 15.49
C LEU A 8 9.38 -3.04 16.80
N GLU A 9 9.92 -2.43 17.85
CA GLU A 9 10.02 -3.06 19.17
C GLU A 9 8.63 -3.32 19.77
N TRP A 10 7.71 -2.35 19.64
CA TRP A 10 6.33 -2.54 20.06
C TRP A 10 5.66 -3.68 19.29
N VAL A 11 5.77 -3.71 17.96
CA VAL A 11 5.22 -4.78 17.12
C VAL A 11 5.78 -6.13 17.56
N ALA A 12 7.10 -6.26 17.71
CA ALA A 12 7.73 -7.53 18.08
C ALA A 12 7.20 -8.06 19.42
N GLN A 13 6.87 -7.18 20.36
CA GLN A 13 6.37 -7.55 21.69
C GLN A 13 4.85 -7.77 21.74
N HIS A 14 4.06 -7.09 20.90
CA HIS A 14 2.60 -7.00 21.07
C HIS A 14 1.78 -7.64 19.93
N SER A 15 2.40 -8.05 18.81
CA SER A 15 1.65 -8.59 17.65
C SER A 15 0.81 -9.82 17.98
N ALA A 16 1.35 -10.76 18.76
CA ALA A 16 0.62 -11.96 19.17
C ALA A 16 -0.58 -11.62 20.08
N ALA A 17 -0.40 -10.69 21.02
CA ALA A 17 -1.47 -10.23 21.90
C ALA A 17 -2.56 -9.49 21.12
N ALA A 18 -2.18 -8.68 20.12
CA ALA A 18 -3.13 -7.95 19.28
C ALA A 18 -3.93 -8.86 18.35
N ALA A 19 -3.29 -9.88 17.76
CA ALA A 19 -3.97 -10.92 17.02
C ALA A 19 -4.97 -11.68 17.91
N GLN A 20 -4.53 -12.10 19.10
CA GLN A 20 -5.37 -12.84 20.04
C GLN A 20 -6.56 -12.03 20.55
N SER A 21 -6.37 -10.74 20.89
CA SER A 21 -7.45 -9.84 21.32
C SER A 21 -8.50 -9.62 20.21
N SER A 22 -8.08 -9.76 18.96
CA SER A 22 -8.92 -9.67 17.76
C SER A 22 -9.54 -11.02 17.37
N GLY A 23 -9.28 -12.10 18.12
CA GLY A 23 -9.83 -13.43 17.86
C GLY A 23 -9.10 -14.22 16.78
N PHE A 24 -7.85 -13.87 16.49
CA PHE A 24 -6.97 -14.62 15.60
C PHE A 24 -5.87 -15.36 16.36
N MET A 25 -5.33 -16.40 15.75
CA MET A 25 -4.02 -16.96 16.13
C MET A 25 -2.98 -16.47 15.12
N LEU A 26 -1.91 -15.88 15.60
CA LEU A 26 -0.80 -15.40 14.77
C LEU A 26 0.16 -16.55 14.48
N GLY A 27 0.33 -16.90 13.20
CA GLY A 27 1.44 -17.74 12.77
C GLY A 27 2.70 -16.91 12.50
N LYS A 28 3.79 -17.55 12.09
CA LYS A 28 5.05 -16.85 11.81
C LYS A 28 5.64 -17.21 10.46
N THR A 29 5.99 -16.19 9.70
CA THR A 29 6.83 -16.34 8.50
C THR A 29 8.27 -15.90 8.78
N PRO A 30 9.26 -16.47 8.07
CA PRO A 30 10.63 -15.97 8.11
C PRO A 30 10.74 -14.58 7.48
N GLY A 31 11.63 -13.74 8.02
CA GLY A 31 12.00 -12.45 7.44
C GLY A 31 13.02 -12.58 6.31
N ASN A 32 12.70 -13.35 5.26
CA ASN A 32 13.58 -13.63 4.10
C ASN A 32 13.20 -12.80 2.85
N GLY A 33 12.33 -11.80 2.99
CA GLY A 33 11.77 -11.04 1.86
C GLY A 33 10.58 -11.73 1.16
N ASN A 34 10.37 -13.03 1.37
CA ASN A 34 9.22 -13.78 0.86
C ASN A 34 8.01 -13.81 1.82
N CYS A 35 8.06 -13.02 2.91
CA CYS A 35 7.07 -13.09 3.99
C CYS A 35 5.61 -12.96 3.54
N LEU A 36 5.30 -12.14 2.52
CA LEU A 36 3.95 -12.07 1.95
C LEU A 36 3.50 -13.42 1.38
N PHE A 37 4.29 -14.00 0.48
CA PHE A 37 3.96 -15.27 -0.16
C PHE A 37 3.92 -16.42 0.86
N GLY A 38 4.84 -16.42 1.83
CA GLY A 38 4.88 -17.40 2.90
C GLY A 38 3.67 -17.30 3.83
N ALA A 39 3.19 -16.08 4.09
CA ALA A 39 2.00 -15.83 4.90
C ALA A 39 0.74 -16.28 4.17
N VAL A 40 0.65 -16.02 2.86
CA VAL A 40 -0.46 -16.51 2.02
C VAL A 40 -0.46 -18.02 1.93
N ALA A 41 0.69 -18.66 1.72
CA ALA A 41 0.82 -20.12 1.69
C ALA A 41 0.34 -20.77 3.00
N SER A 42 0.80 -20.23 4.14
CA SER A 42 0.42 -20.76 5.45
C SER A 42 -1.07 -20.48 5.75
N ALA A 43 -1.59 -19.31 5.38
CA ALA A 43 -3.02 -18.99 5.53
C ALA A 43 -3.91 -19.88 4.64
N LEU A 44 -3.45 -20.27 3.44
CA LEU A 44 -4.13 -21.23 2.58
C LEU A 44 -4.17 -22.63 3.20
N ALA A 45 -3.06 -23.06 3.80
CA ALA A 45 -2.97 -24.34 4.51
C ALA A 45 -3.78 -24.35 5.82
N GLY A 46 -4.00 -23.18 6.42
CA GLY A 46 -4.68 -23.03 7.71
C GLY A 46 -3.77 -23.33 8.91
N SER A 47 -2.46 -23.46 8.68
CA SER A 47 -1.44 -23.73 9.70
C SER A 47 -0.05 -23.30 9.21
N ASP A 48 0.91 -23.20 10.12
CA ASP A 48 2.30 -22.95 9.75
C ASP A 48 2.85 -24.13 8.93
N LEU A 49 3.50 -23.82 7.81
CA LEU A 49 4.09 -24.82 6.93
C LEU A 49 5.54 -25.17 7.35
N PRO A 50 5.99 -26.43 7.20
CA PRO A 50 7.40 -26.79 7.31
C PRO A 50 8.26 -26.01 6.31
N SER A 51 9.52 -25.69 6.65
CA SER A 51 10.34 -24.76 5.83
C SER A 51 10.44 -25.15 4.35
N ALA A 52 10.73 -26.41 4.05
CA ALA A 52 10.89 -26.88 2.67
C ALA A 52 9.57 -26.81 1.86
N GLU A 53 8.43 -27.04 2.50
CA GLU A 53 7.13 -26.91 1.85
C GLU A 53 6.76 -25.44 1.66
N ARG A 54 7.02 -24.62 2.68
CA ARG A 54 6.80 -23.17 2.62
C ARG A 54 7.62 -22.51 1.52
N GLU A 55 8.92 -22.79 1.42
CA GLU A 55 9.81 -22.23 0.38
C GLU A 55 9.33 -22.59 -1.03
N ARG A 56 8.86 -23.83 -1.22
CA ARG A 56 8.25 -24.25 -2.49
C ARG A 56 6.97 -23.48 -2.81
N GLN A 57 6.09 -23.31 -1.83
CA GLN A 57 4.84 -22.57 -2.00
C GLN A 57 5.07 -21.06 -2.18
N GLU A 58 6.08 -20.49 -1.51
CA GLU A 58 6.53 -19.11 -1.70
C GLU A 58 6.93 -18.86 -3.16
N ALA A 59 7.77 -19.72 -3.71
CA ALA A 59 8.20 -19.64 -5.11
C ALA A 59 7.04 -19.83 -6.10
N ASP A 60 6.14 -20.79 -5.88
CA ASP A 60 4.96 -21.01 -6.73
C ASP A 60 4.02 -19.79 -6.74
N LEU A 61 3.67 -19.28 -5.55
CA LEU A 61 2.78 -18.14 -5.41
C LEU A 61 3.40 -16.87 -6.01
N ARG A 62 4.70 -16.64 -5.82
CA ARG A 62 5.43 -15.53 -6.46
C ARG A 62 5.36 -15.65 -7.97
N ALA A 63 5.73 -16.80 -8.53
CA ALA A 63 5.71 -17.02 -9.98
C ALA A 63 4.31 -16.78 -10.57
N ARG A 64 3.26 -17.24 -9.90
CA ARG A 64 1.88 -17.04 -10.34
C ARG A 64 1.41 -15.59 -10.22
N ALA A 65 1.75 -14.90 -9.13
CA ALA A 65 1.44 -13.48 -8.96
C ALA A 65 2.13 -12.63 -10.05
N VAL A 66 3.42 -12.87 -10.29
CA VAL A 66 4.20 -12.19 -11.34
C VAL A 66 3.62 -12.46 -12.72
N ALA A 67 3.27 -13.71 -13.03
CA ALA A 67 2.61 -14.06 -14.31
C ALA A 67 1.25 -13.37 -14.47
N TYR A 68 0.46 -13.26 -13.39
CA TYR A 68 -0.82 -12.56 -13.41
C TYR A 68 -0.64 -11.05 -13.68
N ILE A 69 0.37 -10.42 -13.06
CA ILE A 69 0.70 -8.99 -13.25
C ILE A 69 1.21 -8.73 -14.67
N ALA A 70 2.03 -9.65 -15.21
CA ALA A 70 2.60 -9.53 -16.55
C ALA A 70 1.58 -9.71 -17.69
N ASP A 71 0.41 -10.30 -17.42
CA ASP A 71 -0.63 -10.50 -18.42
C ASP A 71 -1.30 -9.16 -18.79
N PRO A 72 -1.24 -8.72 -20.06
CA PRO A 72 -1.86 -7.49 -20.52
C PRO A 72 -3.37 -7.40 -20.25
N GLN A 73 -4.07 -8.53 -20.16
CA GLN A 73 -5.51 -8.56 -19.86
C GLN A 73 -5.81 -8.16 -18.42
N ASN A 74 -4.84 -8.34 -17.52
CA ASN A 74 -4.99 -8.04 -16.09
C ASN A 74 -4.45 -6.66 -15.72
N ILE A 75 -3.70 -5.97 -16.60
CA ILE A 75 -3.12 -4.63 -16.36
C ILE A 75 -4.19 -3.62 -15.91
N GLU A 76 -5.41 -3.71 -16.44
CA GLU A 76 -6.53 -2.85 -16.03
C GLU A 76 -6.84 -2.93 -14.53
N THR A 77 -6.61 -4.09 -13.90
CA THR A 77 -6.79 -4.31 -12.46
C THR A 77 -5.85 -3.43 -11.64
N PHE A 78 -4.75 -2.98 -12.23
CA PHE A 78 -3.71 -2.18 -11.59
C PHE A 78 -3.72 -0.71 -12.06
N ARG A 79 -4.71 -0.28 -12.86
CA ARG A 79 -4.83 1.12 -13.28
C ARG A 79 -4.99 2.03 -12.06
N GLY A 80 -4.12 3.04 -11.95
CA GLY A 80 -4.12 4.02 -10.88
C GLY A 80 -3.12 3.74 -9.75
N VAL A 81 -2.37 2.64 -9.84
CA VAL A 81 -1.21 2.42 -8.98
C VAL A 81 0.04 2.88 -9.74
N GLU A 82 0.78 3.80 -9.14
CA GLU A 82 2.00 4.36 -9.73
C GLU A 82 3.07 3.25 -9.77
N VAL A 83 3.36 2.74 -10.97
CA VAL A 83 4.45 1.77 -11.16
C VAL A 83 5.76 2.56 -11.19
N GLU A 84 6.83 1.99 -10.62
CA GLU A 84 8.17 2.57 -10.63
C GLU A 84 8.60 3.08 -12.03
N PRO A 85 9.60 3.98 -12.13
CA PRO A 85 9.99 4.64 -13.38
C PRO A 85 10.31 3.68 -14.54
N GLU A 86 10.66 2.44 -14.21
CA GLU A 86 11.03 1.35 -15.12
C GLU A 86 9.82 0.69 -15.79
N GLY A 87 8.60 1.07 -15.41
CA GLY A 87 7.34 0.54 -15.91
C GLY A 87 7.05 -0.89 -15.47
N ILE A 88 5.94 -1.45 -15.97
CA ILE A 88 5.45 -2.77 -15.54
C ILE A 88 6.43 -3.90 -15.85
N THR A 89 7.19 -3.80 -16.94
CA THR A 89 8.19 -4.80 -17.33
C THR A 89 9.35 -4.85 -16.33
N GLY A 90 9.88 -3.68 -15.95
CA GLY A 90 10.95 -3.60 -14.94
C GLY A 90 10.48 -4.09 -13.58
N TYR A 91 9.26 -3.71 -13.19
CA TYR A 91 8.62 -4.17 -11.97
C TYR A 91 8.47 -5.70 -11.93
N VAL A 92 7.93 -6.31 -12.98
CA VAL A 92 7.78 -7.78 -13.12
C VAL A 92 9.15 -8.48 -13.03
N GLN A 93 10.18 -7.93 -13.67
CA GLN A 93 11.53 -8.48 -13.60
C GLN A 93 12.09 -8.44 -12.18
N LYS A 94 11.92 -7.33 -11.46
CA LYS A 94 12.35 -7.16 -10.06
C LYS A 94 11.57 -8.12 -9.14
N MET A 95 10.25 -8.12 -9.21
CA MET A 95 9.35 -8.95 -8.39
C MET A 95 9.56 -10.46 -8.62
N SER A 96 10.07 -10.85 -9.80
CA SER A 96 10.43 -12.25 -10.10
C SER A 96 11.64 -12.78 -9.32
N GLN A 97 12.46 -11.89 -8.74
CA GLN A 97 13.63 -12.27 -7.96
C GLN A 97 13.24 -12.83 -6.59
N ASP A 98 13.92 -13.87 -6.14
CA ASP A 98 13.73 -14.43 -4.80
C ASP A 98 14.10 -13.39 -3.73
N GLY A 99 13.32 -13.32 -2.65
CA GLY A 99 13.52 -12.35 -1.58
C GLY A 99 13.05 -10.91 -1.88
N GLU A 100 12.55 -10.60 -3.08
CA GLU A 100 11.96 -9.28 -3.35
C GLU A 100 10.65 -9.11 -2.58
N TYR A 101 10.49 -7.99 -1.86
CA TYR A 101 9.33 -7.76 -0.99
C TYR A 101 8.06 -7.54 -1.81
N GLY A 102 7.01 -8.31 -1.49
CA GLY A 102 5.68 -8.10 -2.06
C GLY A 102 4.84 -7.12 -1.23
N GLY A 103 3.87 -6.47 -1.89
CA GLY A 103 2.98 -5.50 -1.26
C GLY A 103 1.57 -5.50 -1.84
N ASP A 104 1.06 -4.30 -2.13
CA ASP A 104 -0.33 -4.10 -2.55
C ASP A 104 -0.65 -4.70 -3.93
N PHE A 105 0.29 -4.60 -4.87
CA PHE A 105 0.21 -5.23 -6.20
C PHE A 105 0.11 -6.75 -6.09
N GLU A 106 1.03 -7.36 -5.35
CA GLU A 106 1.09 -8.83 -5.21
C GLU A 106 -0.16 -9.35 -4.53
N ILE A 107 -0.70 -8.62 -3.54
CA ILE A 107 -1.96 -9.02 -2.89
C ILE A 107 -3.12 -9.00 -3.88
N ALA A 108 -3.27 -7.95 -4.70
CA ALA A 108 -4.32 -7.90 -5.70
C ALA A 108 -4.16 -8.99 -6.77
N ALA A 109 -2.92 -9.25 -7.19
CA ALA A 109 -2.60 -10.33 -8.12
C ALA A 109 -2.93 -11.71 -7.52
N LEU A 110 -2.56 -11.95 -6.25
CA LEU A 110 -2.86 -13.18 -5.52
C LEU A 110 -4.37 -13.38 -5.33
N GLU A 111 -5.15 -12.33 -5.10
CA GLU A 111 -6.61 -12.43 -5.06
C GLU A 111 -7.19 -12.94 -6.39
N GLY A 112 -6.66 -12.44 -7.52
CA GLY A 112 -7.01 -12.89 -8.86
C GLY A 112 -6.59 -14.34 -9.14
N VAL A 113 -5.33 -14.67 -8.82
CA VAL A 113 -4.74 -16.01 -8.99
C VAL A 113 -5.44 -17.09 -8.16
N LEU A 114 -5.84 -16.75 -6.94
CA LEU A 114 -6.46 -17.70 -6.00
C LEU A 114 -8.00 -17.71 -6.12
N GLY A 115 -8.60 -16.72 -6.79
CA GLY A 115 -10.05 -16.54 -6.82
C GLY A 115 -10.65 -16.32 -5.42
N ARG A 116 -9.83 -15.83 -4.48
CA ARG A 116 -10.18 -15.68 -3.06
C ARG A 116 -9.62 -14.38 -2.53
N CYS A 117 -10.45 -13.64 -1.83
CA CYS A 117 -10.04 -12.39 -1.19
C CYS A 117 -9.03 -12.60 -0.06
N ILE A 118 -8.26 -11.55 0.24
CA ILE A 118 -7.24 -11.46 1.28
C ILE A 118 -7.52 -10.18 2.10
N ASN A 119 -7.78 -10.35 3.39
CA ASN A 119 -7.85 -9.24 4.34
C ASN A 119 -6.46 -9.02 4.94
N VAL A 120 -5.98 -7.78 4.92
CA VAL A 120 -4.75 -7.38 5.61
C VAL A 120 -5.13 -6.62 6.87
N TRP A 121 -4.57 -7.03 7.99
CA TRP A 121 -4.78 -6.44 9.31
C TRP A 121 -3.47 -5.84 9.81
N GLN A 122 -3.53 -4.70 10.48
CA GLN A 122 -2.36 -4.07 11.09
C GLN A 122 -2.68 -3.69 12.54
N PRO A 123 -1.67 -3.49 13.39
CA PRO A 123 -1.92 -2.96 14.72
C PRO A 123 -2.55 -1.58 14.67
N ARG A 124 -3.63 -1.37 15.43
CA ARG A 124 -4.20 -0.04 15.61
C ARG A 124 -3.17 0.86 16.30
N THR A 125 -3.00 2.08 15.79
CA THR A 125 -2.08 3.06 16.40
C THR A 125 -2.49 3.34 17.85
N GLY A 126 -1.62 2.96 18.81
CA GLY A 126 -1.88 3.12 20.25
C GLY A 126 -2.90 2.14 20.86
N GLY A 127 -3.34 1.12 20.10
CA GLY A 127 -4.30 0.11 20.54
C GLY A 127 -3.67 -1.26 20.80
N THR A 128 -4.43 -2.14 21.46
CA THR A 128 -4.08 -3.56 21.65
C THR A 128 -4.85 -4.48 20.70
N ASP A 129 -5.55 -3.94 19.71
CA ASP A 129 -6.34 -4.67 18.71
C ASP A 129 -5.81 -4.44 17.29
N LEU A 130 -6.26 -5.29 16.37
CA LEU A 130 -5.98 -5.15 14.95
C LEU A 130 -7.06 -4.31 14.27
N GLU A 131 -6.66 -3.50 13.32
CA GLU A 131 -7.53 -2.80 12.39
C GLU A 131 -7.26 -3.25 10.95
N PRO A 132 -8.24 -3.17 10.04
CA PRO A 132 -8.01 -3.44 8.64
C PRO A 132 -6.99 -2.43 8.08
N ALA A 133 -5.91 -2.92 7.47
CA ALA A 133 -4.96 -2.05 6.77
C ALA A 133 -5.52 -1.52 5.44
N ARG A 134 -6.59 -2.16 4.94
CA ARG A 134 -7.28 -1.81 3.68
C ARG A 134 -8.78 -1.74 3.90
N GLU A 135 -9.55 -1.82 2.81
CA GLU A 135 -11.00 -1.81 2.76
C GLU A 135 -11.68 -2.69 3.83
N THR A 136 -12.99 -2.49 4.01
CA THR A 136 -13.80 -3.25 4.97
C THR A 136 -13.58 -4.76 4.81
N PRO A 137 -13.18 -5.48 5.88
CA PRO A 137 -12.89 -6.91 5.83
C PRO A 137 -14.05 -7.71 5.25
N ARG A 138 -13.73 -8.64 4.37
CA ARG A 138 -14.69 -9.53 3.72
C ARG A 138 -14.69 -10.90 4.42
N THR A 139 -15.87 -11.50 4.58
CA THR A 139 -15.99 -12.83 5.19
C THR A 139 -15.51 -13.93 4.23
N GLY A 140 -14.82 -14.96 4.74
CA GLY A 140 -14.34 -16.08 3.94
C GLY A 140 -12.99 -15.85 3.22
N CYS A 141 -12.40 -14.68 3.40
CA CYS A 141 -11.07 -14.35 2.89
C CYS A 141 -9.96 -15.00 3.71
N LEU A 142 -8.75 -15.04 3.13
CA LEU A 142 -7.54 -15.24 3.90
C LEU A 142 -7.28 -14.01 4.78
N ASN A 143 -6.64 -14.18 5.94
CA ASN A 143 -6.31 -13.06 6.81
C ASN A 143 -4.81 -13.04 7.02
N LEU A 144 -4.20 -11.88 6.77
CA LEU A 144 -2.77 -11.63 6.98
C LEU A 144 -2.61 -10.52 8.00
N PHE A 145 -1.59 -10.62 8.84
CA PHE A 145 -1.10 -9.56 9.70
C PHE A 145 0.04 -8.84 8.98
N PHE A 146 -0.02 -7.52 8.91
CA PHE A 146 1.05 -6.65 8.44
C PHE A 146 1.59 -5.85 9.62
N ASN A 147 2.91 -5.86 9.81
CA ASN A 147 3.53 -5.18 10.94
C ASN A 147 3.55 -3.64 10.83
N GLY A 148 3.09 -3.08 9.70
CA GLY A 148 3.11 -1.65 9.43
C GLY A 148 4.42 -1.14 8.80
N ILE A 149 5.34 -2.04 8.45
CA ILE A 149 6.65 -1.68 7.89
C ILE A 149 6.94 -2.49 6.63
N ASN A 150 7.16 -3.80 6.74
CA ASN A 150 7.60 -4.64 5.62
C ASN A 150 7.44 -6.15 5.85
N HIS A 151 6.71 -6.58 6.89
CA HIS A 151 6.59 -8.01 7.23
C HIS A 151 5.13 -8.44 7.31
N PHE A 152 4.86 -9.63 6.77
CA PHE A 152 3.55 -10.27 6.78
C PHE A 152 3.58 -11.61 7.52
N ASP A 153 2.59 -11.86 8.36
CA ASP A 153 2.37 -13.13 9.04
C ASP A 153 0.94 -13.64 8.77
N PRO A 154 0.70 -14.96 8.75
CA PRO A 154 -0.65 -15.50 8.60
C PRO A 154 -1.46 -15.30 9.88
N LEU A 155 -2.75 -15.01 9.73
CA LEU A 155 -3.73 -15.01 10.81
C LEU A 155 -4.69 -16.19 10.63
N TYR A 156 -4.71 -17.10 11.60
CA TYR A 156 -5.61 -18.25 11.63
C TYR A 156 -6.88 -17.95 12.43
N GLY A 157 -7.97 -18.64 12.08
CA GLY A 157 -9.27 -18.50 12.73
C GLY A 157 -10.22 -17.56 11.98
N SER A 158 -11.44 -17.44 12.50
CA SER A 158 -12.51 -16.66 11.87
C SER A 158 -12.44 -15.15 12.12
N GLY A 159 -11.48 -14.69 12.93
CA GLY A 159 -11.35 -13.29 13.31
C GLY A 159 -12.54 -12.76 14.12
N PRO A 160 -12.64 -11.43 14.31
CA PRO A 160 -13.83 -10.85 14.89
C PRO A 160 -14.97 -11.10 13.91
N ALA A 161 -16.01 -11.81 14.36
CA ALA A 161 -17.19 -12.09 13.54
C ALA A 161 -17.66 -10.77 12.91
N VAL A 162 -17.70 -10.68 11.58
CA VAL A 162 -18.07 -9.49 10.78
C VAL A 162 -19.55 -9.08 10.98
N GLY A 163 -20.20 -9.53 12.06
CA GLY A 163 -21.52 -9.14 12.53
C GLY A 163 -21.68 -9.08 14.06
N GLY A 164 -20.58 -9.19 14.83
CA GLY A 164 -20.63 -9.16 16.29
C GLY A 164 -20.63 -7.74 16.87
N LYS A 165 -21.79 -7.06 16.86
CA LYS A 165 -22.22 -5.91 17.71
C LYS A 165 -21.21 -4.86 18.24
N ARG A 166 -20.00 -4.70 17.72
CA ARG A 166 -19.19 -3.49 17.94
C ARG A 166 -19.55 -2.48 16.85
N LYS A 167 -20.28 -1.43 17.25
CA LYS A 167 -20.70 -0.32 16.39
C LYS A 167 -19.46 0.40 15.84
N TRP A 168 -19.05 0.05 14.64
CA TRP A 168 -18.21 0.92 13.84
C TRP A 168 -19.08 2.06 13.28
N PRO A 169 -18.63 3.33 13.31
CA PRO A 169 -19.35 4.42 12.68
C PRO A 169 -19.34 4.21 11.16
N PHE A 170 -20.44 3.68 10.65
CA PHE A 170 -20.67 3.41 9.23
C PHE A 170 -20.80 4.73 8.45
N TYR A 171 -19.90 4.98 7.50
CA TYR A 171 -20.18 5.81 6.32
C TYR A 171 -20.61 4.88 5.16
N GLY A 172 -21.73 5.24 4.53
CA GLY A 172 -22.58 4.31 3.81
C GLY A 172 -22.01 3.66 2.56
N ARG A 173 -22.25 2.35 2.44
CA ARG A 173 -22.59 1.68 1.20
C ARG A 173 -23.46 0.46 1.53
N ARG A 174 -24.62 0.35 0.87
CA ARG A 174 -25.49 -0.84 0.95
C ARG A 174 -24.72 -2.02 0.36
N THR A 175 -24.22 -2.91 1.19
CA THR A 175 -23.77 -4.24 0.79
C THR A 175 -24.94 -5.20 0.87
N THR A 176 -25.26 -5.82 -0.26
CA THR A 176 -26.23 -6.91 -0.39
C THR A 176 -25.66 -8.14 0.32
N GLN A 177 -26.20 -8.38 1.52
CA GLN A 177 -25.92 -9.56 2.33
C GLN A 177 -26.37 -10.81 1.57
N ARG A 178 -25.43 -11.71 1.26
CA ARG A 178 -25.72 -13.03 0.70
C ARG A 178 -26.34 -13.89 1.80
N GLN A 179 -27.65 -13.79 1.97
CA GLN A 179 -28.43 -14.72 2.78
C GLN A 179 -28.35 -16.10 2.15
N SER A 180 -27.86 -17.06 2.93
CA SER A 180 -28.13 -18.47 2.73
C SER A 180 -29.65 -18.67 2.62
N GLY A 181 -30.13 -19.15 1.47
CA GLY A 181 -31.45 -19.76 1.32
C GLY A 181 -32.67 -18.91 1.72
N GLY A 182 -32.68 -17.60 1.41
CA GLY A 182 -33.91 -16.82 1.56
C GLY A 182 -35.01 -17.38 0.65
N GLU A 183 -36.17 -17.68 1.23
CA GLU A 183 -37.35 -18.06 0.47
C GLU A 183 -37.64 -17.00 -0.60
N VAL A 184 -37.84 -17.44 -1.85
CA VAL A 184 -38.19 -16.54 -2.95
C VAL A 184 -39.53 -15.88 -2.61
N THR A 185 -39.50 -14.57 -2.39
CA THR A 185 -40.70 -13.81 -2.05
C THR A 185 -41.74 -13.91 -3.18
N PRO A 186 -43.05 -13.78 -2.90
CA PRO A 186 -44.09 -13.79 -3.94
C PRO A 186 -43.83 -12.77 -5.06
N GLU A 187 -43.29 -11.59 -4.71
CA GLU A 187 -42.93 -10.56 -5.68
C GLU A 187 -41.77 -10.99 -6.59
N GLN A 188 -40.73 -11.62 -6.04
CA GLN A 188 -39.64 -12.18 -6.84
C GLN A 188 -40.10 -13.35 -7.72
N LYS A 189 -41.03 -14.19 -7.23
CA LYS A 189 -41.66 -15.24 -8.05
C LYS A 189 -42.42 -14.62 -9.24
N GLN A 190 -43.18 -13.55 -9.01
CA GLN A 190 -43.93 -12.88 -10.07
C GLN A 190 -43.00 -12.29 -11.14
N LYS A 191 -41.92 -11.62 -10.73
CA LYS A 191 -40.89 -11.09 -11.65
C LYS A 191 -40.22 -12.19 -12.47
N LEU A 192 -39.95 -13.35 -11.87
CA LEU A 192 -39.40 -14.52 -12.58
C LEU A 192 -40.39 -15.10 -13.60
N ILE A 193 -41.68 -15.17 -13.26
CA ILE A 193 -42.74 -15.63 -14.17
C ILE A 193 -42.84 -14.70 -15.38
N GLU A 194 -42.82 -13.39 -15.16
CA GLU A 194 -42.93 -12.40 -16.23
C GLU A 194 -41.76 -12.49 -17.23
N LEU A 195 -40.52 -12.59 -16.72
CA LEU A 195 -39.35 -12.80 -17.59
C LEU A 195 -39.44 -14.14 -18.34
N TYR A 196 -39.94 -15.19 -17.70
CA TYR A 196 -40.06 -16.51 -18.30
C TYR A 196 -41.10 -16.58 -19.42
N GLU A 197 -42.24 -15.88 -19.28
CA GLU A 197 -43.25 -15.82 -20.34
C GLU A 197 -42.75 -15.02 -21.55
N LEU A 198 -42.03 -13.90 -21.34
CA LEU A 198 -41.36 -13.21 -22.44
C LEU A 198 -40.30 -14.10 -23.10
N PHE A 199 -39.51 -14.82 -22.29
CA PHE A 199 -38.52 -15.77 -22.80
C PHE A 199 -39.16 -16.84 -23.69
N LYS A 200 -40.30 -17.43 -23.29
CA LYS A 200 -41.06 -18.37 -24.13
C LYS A 200 -41.55 -17.73 -25.42
N GLN A 201 -42.03 -16.49 -25.39
CA GLN A 201 -42.54 -15.81 -26.58
C GLN A 201 -41.41 -15.50 -27.58
N VAL A 202 -40.26 -15.02 -27.09
CA VAL A 202 -39.11 -14.63 -27.92
C VAL A 202 -38.38 -15.85 -28.47
N VAL A 203 -38.09 -16.83 -27.60
CA VAL A 203 -37.33 -18.03 -27.93
C VAL A 203 -38.21 -19.07 -28.62
N GLY A 204 -39.42 -19.32 -28.14
CA GLY A 204 -40.26 -20.44 -28.61
C GLY A 204 -39.48 -21.77 -28.59
N ASP A 205 -39.46 -22.44 -29.74
CA ASP A 205 -38.66 -23.66 -29.97
C ASP A 205 -37.32 -23.39 -30.68
N LYS A 206 -36.88 -22.13 -30.77
CA LYS A 206 -35.64 -21.76 -31.46
C LYS A 206 -34.42 -22.25 -30.67
N LYS A 207 -33.48 -22.88 -31.36
CA LYS A 207 -32.12 -23.17 -30.84
C LYS A 207 -31.20 -21.95 -30.82
N PHE A 208 -31.56 -20.92 -31.59
CA PHE A 208 -30.76 -19.71 -31.77
C PHE A 208 -31.65 -18.47 -31.71
N ILE A 209 -31.21 -17.44 -30.99
CA ILE A 209 -31.84 -16.11 -31.00
C ILE A 209 -30.89 -15.08 -31.60
N THR A 210 -31.46 -14.00 -32.16
CA THR A 210 -30.69 -12.86 -32.67
C THR A 210 -30.19 -11.97 -31.53
N ASP A 211 -29.28 -11.04 -31.85
CA ASP A 211 -28.80 -10.05 -30.90
C ASP A 211 -29.95 -9.14 -30.41
N ASP A 212 -30.85 -8.72 -31.30
CA ASP A 212 -32.02 -7.90 -30.93
C ASP A 212 -32.97 -8.64 -29.98
N GLU A 213 -33.18 -9.94 -30.21
CA GLU A 213 -33.98 -10.80 -29.32
C GLU A 213 -33.30 -10.98 -27.96
N TYR A 214 -31.97 -11.09 -27.93
CA TYR A 214 -31.21 -11.12 -26.68
C TYR A 214 -31.26 -9.78 -25.94
N ILE A 215 -31.11 -8.65 -26.64
CA ILE A 215 -31.20 -7.30 -26.09
C ILE A 215 -32.60 -7.07 -25.50
N LEU A 216 -33.66 -7.53 -26.17
CA LEU A 216 -35.03 -7.46 -25.66
C LEU A 216 -35.17 -8.20 -24.32
N LEU A 217 -34.62 -9.41 -24.22
CA LEU A 217 -34.64 -10.21 -22.99
C LEU A 217 -33.79 -9.59 -21.88
N ASP A 218 -32.63 -9.02 -22.20
CA ASP A 218 -31.77 -8.35 -21.21
C ASP A 218 -32.40 -7.06 -20.69
N ASN A 219 -33.03 -6.26 -21.57
CA ASN A 219 -33.75 -5.05 -21.18
C ASN A 219 -34.90 -5.38 -20.22
N LYS A 220 -35.70 -6.43 -20.52
CA LYS A 220 -36.78 -6.84 -19.61
C LYS A 220 -36.22 -7.36 -18.28
N ARG A 221 -35.11 -8.10 -18.30
CA ARG A 221 -34.41 -8.52 -17.06
C ARG A 221 -33.99 -7.30 -16.21
N GLN A 222 -33.43 -6.26 -16.83
CA GLN A 222 -33.01 -5.03 -16.15
C GLN A 222 -34.21 -4.30 -15.53
N GLU A 223 -35.30 -4.16 -16.28
CA GLU A 223 -36.56 -3.56 -15.81
C GLU A 223 -37.09 -4.27 -14.56
N LEU A 224 -37.01 -5.60 -14.52
CA LEU A 224 -37.47 -6.42 -13.40
C LEU A 224 -36.49 -6.48 -12.22
N GLY A 225 -35.30 -5.87 -12.34
CA GLY A 225 -34.26 -5.88 -11.30
C GLY A 225 -33.65 -7.26 -11.05
N LEU A 226 -33.67 -8.15 -12.06
CA LEU A 226 -33.17 -9.52 -11.95
C LEU A 226 -31.67 -9.62 -12.31
N SER A 227 -30.95 -10.51 -11.65
CA SER A 227 -29.51 -10.71 -11.95
C SER A 227 -29.28 -11.37 -13.31
N LEU A 228 -28.14 -11.08 -13.97
CA LEU A 228 -27.76 -11.68 -15.25
C LEU A 228 -27.69 -13.22 -15.21
N LYS A 229 -27.45 -13.80 -14.02
CA LYS A 229 -27.44 -15.26 -13.80
C LYS A 229 -28.79 -15.90 -14.12
N VAL A 230 -29.90 -15.19 -13.94
CA VAL A 230 -31.27 -15.69 -14.22
C VAL A 230 -31.44 -15.93 -15.72
N LEU A 231 -31.11 -14.93 -16.55
CA LEU A 231 -31.20 -15.04 -18.01
C LEU A 231 -30.23 -16.10 -18.54
N SER A 232 -29.02 -16.18 -18.00
CA SER A 232 -28.05 -17.23 -18.33
C SER A 232 -28.59 -18.63 -18.01
N HIS A 233 -29.28 -18.82 -16.88
CA HIS A 233 -29.90 -20.10 -16.54
C HIS A 233 -31.02 -20.48 -17.50
N LEU A 234 -31.88 -19.52 -17.88
CA LEU A 234 -32.96 -19.75 -18.84
C LEU A 234 -32.40 -20.18 -20.20
N MET A 235 -31.41 -19.45 -20.73
CA MET A 235 -30.71 -19.78 -21.98
C MET A 235 -30.09 -21.18 -21.94
N LYS A 236 -29.39 -21.53 -20.83
CA LYS A 236 -28.81 -22.87 -20.64
C LYS A 236 -29.87 -23.97 -20.55
N SER A 237 -30.97 -23.73 -19.84
CA SER A 237 -32.03 -24.73 -19.65
C SER A 237 -32.71 -25.16 -20.96
N LYS A 238 -32.72 -24.28 -21.96
CA LYS A 238 -33.28 -24.54 -23.30
C LYS A 238 -32.21 -24.73 -24.38
N GLN A 239 -30.93 -24.79 -24.00
CA GLN A 239 -29.79 -24.92 -24.91
C GLN A 239 -29.76 -23.85 -26.03
N VAL A 240 -30.24 -22.65 -25.74
CA VAL A 240 -30.34 -21.54 -26.70
C VAL A 240 -28.99 -20.84 -26.79
N LYS A 241 -28.54 -20.56 -28.02
CA LYS A 241 -27.33 -19.78 -28.29
C LYS A 241 -27.69 -18.45 -28.95
N VAL A 242 -26.96 -17.38 -28.62
CA VAL A 242 -27.07 -16.13 -29.38
C VAL A 242 -26.28 -16.30 -30.67
N ARG A 243 -26.93 -16.08 -31.81
CA ARG A 243 -26.31 -16.24 -33.12
C ARG A 243 -25.72 -14.90 -33.54
N ASN A 244 -24.41 -14.72 -33.35
CA ASN A 244 -23.67 -13.69 -34.08
C ASN A 244 -23.83 -13.98 -35.57
N LYS A 245 -24.58 -13.15 -36.30
CA LYS A 245 -24.70 -13.26 -37.76
C LYS A 245 -24.06 -12.04 -38.42
N GLN A 246 -23.02 -12.28 -39.21
CA GLN A 246 -23.08 -11.84 -40.60
C GLN A 246 -24.03 -12.80 -41.36
N PRO A 247 -24.98 -12.30 -42.16
CA PRO A 247 -25.92 -13.14 -42.89
C PRO A 247 -25.32 -13.64 -44.22
N ASP A 248 -25.52 -14.93 -44.48
CA ASP A 248 -25.38 -15.57 -45.80
C ASP A 248 -26.82 -15.76 -46.36
N PRO A 249 -27.18 -15.15 -47.49
CA PRO A 249 -28.56 -15.12 -47.97
C PRO A 249 -28.77 -16.08 -49.14
N GLU A 250 -28.99 -17.37 -48.87
CA GLU A 250 -29.63 -18.25 -49.84
C GLU A 250 -30.21 -19.49 -49.16
N LYS A 251 -31.41 -19.88 -49.61
CA LYS A 251 -32.25 -21.02 -49.19
C LYS A 251 -33.26 -20.72 -48.07
N ASP A 252 -34.49 -20.43 -48.48
CA ASP A 252 -35.57 -21.42 -48.40
C ASP A 252 -36.88 -20.82 -48.96
N ASN A 253 -37.44 -21.51 -49.95
CA ASN A 253 -38.78 -21.27 -50.48
C ASN A 253 -39.47 -22.63 -50.60
N PRO A 254 -40.59 -22.89 -49.90
CA PRO A 254 -41.41 -24.05 -50.17
C PRO A 254 -42.83 -23.64 -50.57
N PHE A 255 -43.11 -23.70 -51.87
CA PHE A 255 -44.46 -23.82 -52.40
C PHE A 255 -44.45 -24.93 -53.44
N THR A 256 -44.94 -26.11 -53.07
CA THR A 256 -45.52 -27.06 -54.03
C THR A 256 -46.50 -28.02 -53.37
N ASN A 257 -47.69 -28.05 -54.00
CA ASN A 257 -48.59 -29.16 -54.25
C ASN A 257 -49.35 -29.84 -53.11
N ALA A 258 -50.68 -29.76 -53.22
CA ALA A 258 -51.55 -30.92 -53.02
C ALA A 258 -52.84 -30.72 -53.83
N ASP A 259 -52.92 -31.44 -54.95
CA ASP A 259 -54.16 -31.76 -55.64
C ASP A 259 -54.38 -33.26 -55.36
N ASP A 260 -55.49 -33.62 -54.73
CA ASP A 260 -56.02 -34.99 -54.81
C ASP A 260 -57.50 -35.01 -54.38
N THR A 261 -58.32 -35.43 -55.33
CA THR A 261 -59.77 -35.57 -55.25
C THR A 261 -60.12 -36.96 -54.72
N VAL A 262 -60.74 -37.04 -53.55
CA VAL A 262 -61.39 -38.29 -53.08
C VAL A 262 -62.82 -38.00 -52.67
N ARG A 263 -63.74 -38.71 -53.31
CA ARG A 263 -65.19 -38.79 -53.02
C ARG A 263 -65.41 -39.01 -51.52
N ALA A 264 -66.00 -38.02 -50.85
CA ALA A 264 -66.44 -38.12 -49.47
C ALA A 264 -67.93 -38.48 -49.42
N SER A 265 -68.31 -39.39 -48.52
CA SER A 265 -69.70 -39.78 -48.28
C SER A 265 -70.53 -38.59 -47.76
N PRO A 266 -71.87 -38.62 -47.86
CA PRO A 266 -72.75 -37.51 -47.45
C PRO A 266 -72.54 -37.02 -46.00
N GLU A 267 -72.04 -37.87 -45.10
CA GLU A 267 -71.76 -37.52 -43.70
C GLU A 267 -70.53 -36.59 -43.54
N LYS A 268 -69.50 -36.75 -44.38
CA LYS A 268 -68.31 -35.89 -44.35
C LYS A 268 -68.55 -34.51 -44.95
N VAL A 269 -69.59 -34.35 -45.77
CA VAL A 269 -70.00 -33.03 -46.32
C VAL A 269 -70.70 -32.21 -45.24
N ALA A 270 -71.54 -32.84 -44.40
CA ALA A 270 -72.20 -32.17 -43.28
C ALA A 270 -71.19 -31.70 -42.21
N GLU A 271 -70.18 -32.53 -41.91
CA GLU A 271 -69.10 -32.17 -40.98
C GLU A 271 -68.22 -31.04 -41.53
N LYS A 272 -67.92 -31.04 -42.84
CA LYS A 272 -67.22 -29.92 -43.50
C LYS A 272 -68.03 -28.61 -43.46
N ILE A 273 -69.35 -28.66 -43.67
CA ILE A 273 -70.21 -27.48 -43.62
C ILE A 273 -70.31 -26.92 -42.19
N PHE A 274 -70.37 -27.77 -41.17
CA PHE A 274 -70.34 -27.33 -39.77
C PHE A 274 -68.99 -26.73 -39.39
N THR A 275 -67.88 -27.31 -39.86
CA THR A 275 -66.53 -26.81 -39.59
C THR A 275 -66.28 -25.49 -40.32
N GLU A 276 -66.75 -25.33 -41.55
CA GLU A 276 -66.62 -24.10 -42.32
C GLU A 276 -67.50 -22.98 -41.76
N ASN A 277 -68.71 -23.28 -41.28
CA ASN A 277 -69.56 -22.30 -40.59
C ASN A 277 -68.97 -21.86 -39.24
N ALA A 278 -68.37 -22.77 -38.47
CA ALA A 278 -67.64 -22.43 -37.25
C ALA A 278 -66.42 -21.55 -37.54
N ARG A 279 -65.74 -21.79 -38.67
CA ARG A 279 -64.59 -20.99 -39.13
C ARG A 279 -65.02 -19.59 -39.59
N VAL A 280 -66.12 -19.48 -40.35
CA VAL A 280 -66.70 -18.19 -40.75
C VAL A 280 -67.17 -17.40 -39.53
N GLN A 281 -67.76 -18.04 -38.52
CA GLN A 281 -68.13 -17.36 -37.27
C GLN A 281 -66.89 -16.90 -36.48
N ALA A 282 -65.83 -17.70 -36.44
CA ALA A 282 -64.56 -17.32 -35.82
C ALA A 282 -63.89 -16.14 -36.54
N ASP A 283 -63.98 -16.07 -37.87
CA ASP A 283 -63.46 -14.95 -38.67
C ASP A 283 -64.30 -13.67 -38.46
N ILE A 284 -65.63 -13.79 -38.33
CA ILE A 284 -66.53 -12.68 -37.97
C ILE A 284 -66.23 -12.16 -36.55
N ASP A 285 -66.04 -13.05 -35.59
CA ASP A 285 -65.72 -12.68 -34.21
C ASP A 285 -64.29 -12.09 -34.10
N ALA A 286 -63.36 -12.55 -34.93
CA ALA A 286 -62.01 -11.99 -35.05
C ALA A 286 -62.01 -10.59 -35.66
N ASP A 287 -62.84 -10.34 -36.70
CA ASP A 287 -63.00 -9.00 -37.29
C ASP A 287 -63.70 -8.03 -36.32
N ALA A 288 -64.69 -8.50 -35.55
CA ALA A 288 -65.33 -7.72 -34.50
C ALA A 288 -64.35 -7.37 -33.37
N LYS A 289 -63.51 -8.33 -32.96
CA LYS A 289 -62.43 -8.11 -31.98
C LYS A 289 -61.39 -7.14 -32.52
N TYR A 290 -60.94 -7.31 -33.77
CA TYR A 290 -59.98 -6.43 -34.43
C TYR A 290 -60.50 -4.99 -34.51
N LYS A 291 -61.77 -4.80 -34.88
CA LYS A 291 -62.41 -3.47 -34.91
C LYS A 291 -62.51 -2.85 -33.51
N LYS A 292 -62.77 -3.65 -32.47
CA LYS A 292 -62.79 -3.19 -31.08
C LYS A 292 -61.40 -2.80 -30.59
N ASP A 293 -60.39 -3.60 -30.90
CA ASP A 293 -58.99 -3.36 -30.53
C ASP A 293 -58.43 -2.15 -31.28
N LEU A 294 -58.78 -1.97 -32.56
CA LEU A 294 -58.42 -0.81 -33.36
C LEU A 294 -59.05 0.48 -32.82
N LYS A 295 -60.33 0.44 -32.41
CA LYS A 295 -60.99 1.60 -31.77
C LYS A 295 -60.35 1.94 -30.42
N THR A 296 -59.95 0.92 -29.67
CA THR A 296 -59.21 1.08 -28.40
C THR A 296 -57.84 1.71 -28.64
N PHE A 297 -57.09 1.23 -29.65
CA PHE A 297 -55.80 1.78 -30.04
C PHE A 297 -55.90 3.23 -30.53
N GLN A 298 -56.89 3.55 -31.38
CA GLN A 298 -57.16 4.90 -31.84
C GLN A 298 -57.53 5.84 -30.68
N SER A 299 -58.31 5.37 -29.70
CA SER A 299 -58.61 6.16 -28.49
C SER A 299 -57.40 6.36 -27.56
N ALA A 300 -56.37 5.52 -27.66
CA ALA A 300 -55.14 5.62 -26.91
C ALA A 300 -54.07 6.50 -27.59
N GLN A 301 -54.16 6.75 -28.90
CA GLN A 301 -53.19 7.60 -29.63
C GLN A 301 -52.99 9.00 -29.04
N PRO A 302 -54.03 9.74 -28.59
CA PRO A 302 -53.82 11.05 -27.95
C PRO A 302 -53.02 10.94 -26.65
N LYS A 303 -53.16 9.84 -25.90
CA LYS A 303 -52.37 9.59 -24.69
C LYS A 303 -50.91 9.28 -25.05
N TRP A 304 -50.67 8.52 -26.11
CA TRP A 304 -49.33 8.25 -26.63
C TRP A 304 -48.60 9.51 -27.11
N ALA A 305 -49.31 10.42 -27.78
CA ALA A 305 -48.74 11.71 -28.18
C ALA A 305 -48.31 12.54 -26.97
N LYS A 306 -49.11 12.54 -25.89
CA LYS A 306 -48.76 13.19 -24.62
C LYS A 306 -47.53 12.56 -23.97
N TYR A 307 -47.48 11.22 -23.88
CA TYR A 307 -46.32 10.50 -23.34
C TYR A 307 -45.04 10.75 -24.15
N LYS A 308 -45.14 10.84 -25.48
CA LYS A 308 -44.00 11.16 -26.34
C LYS A 308 -43.47 12.58 -26.10
N ALA A 309 -44.36 13.55 -25.92
CA ALA A 309 -43.97 14.93 -25.57
C ALA A 309 -43.33 15.03 -24.18
N GLU A 310 -43.83 14.28 -23.20
CA GLU A 310 -43.22 14.17 -21.88
C GLU A 310 -41.84 13.51 -21.95
N LEU A 311 -41.69 12.43 -22.73
CA LEU A 311 -40.42 11.75 -22.97
C LEU A 311 -39.39 12.67 -23.64
N ASP A 312 -39.78 13.47 -24.63
CA ASP A 312 -38.90 14.46 -25.26
C ASP A 312 -38.46 15.53 -24.27
N THR A 313 -39.35 15.94 -23.37
CA THR A 313 -39.01 16.89 -22.29
C THR A 313 -37.99 16.28 -21.32
N TRP A 314 -38.18 15.01 -20.93
CA TRP A 314 -37.24 14.28 -20.09
C TRP A 314 -35.87 14.08 -20.76
N THR A 315 -35.85 13.78 -22.07
CA THR A 315 -34.60 13.63 -22.83
C THR A 315 -33.83 14.96 -22.88
N LYS A 316 -34.53 16.08 -23.10
CA LYS A 316 -33.91 17.42 -23.06
C LYS A 316 -33.40 17.78 -21.66
N ALA A 317 -34.18 17.49 -20.61
CA ALA A 317 -33.76 17.70 -19.24
C ALA A 317 -32.52 16.86 -18.88
N ARG A 318 -32.45 15.62 -19.37
CA ARG A 318 -31.29 14.74 -19.17
C ARG A 318 -30.05 15.25 -19.89
N ALA A 319 -30.17 15.73 -21.12
CA ALA A 319 -29.04 16.34 -21.84
C ALA A 319 -28.47 17.57 -21.11
N VAL A 320 -29.34 18.40 -20.52
CA VAL A 320 -28.93 19.53 -19.66
C VAL A 320 -28.23 19.04 -18.40
N PHE A 321 -28.79 18.02 -17.73
CA PHE A 321 -28.18 17.42 -16.54
C PHE A 321 -26.79 16.85 -16.84
N ASP A 322 -26.64 16.09 -17.92
CA ASP A 322 -25.37 15.49 -18.33
C ASP A 322 -24.33 16.57 -18.65
N THR A 323 -24.75 17.66 -19.30
CA THR A 323 -23.87 18.82 -19.55
C THR A 323 -23.41 19.50 -18.26
N CYS A 324 -24.33 19.72 -17.31
CA CYS A 324 -24.01 20.27 -15.98
C CYS A 324 -23.10 19.34 -15.18
N TYR A 325 -23.35 18.03 -15.23
CA TYR A 325 -22.56 17.02 -14.56
C TYR A 325 -21.12 16.96 -15.11
N MET A 326 -20.94 17.04 -16.43
CA MET A 326 -19.61 17.09 -17.05
C MET A 326 -18.84 18.37 -16.67
N LYS A 327 -19.51 19.53 -16.60
CA LYS A 327 -18.89 20.78 -16.10
C LYS A 327 -18.47 20.66 -14.64
N TYR A 328 -19.34 20.11 -13.78
CA TYR A 328 -19.01 19.85 -12.38
C TYR A 328 -17.82 18.91 -12.24
N ARG A 329 -17.79 17.82 -13.02
CA ARG A 329 -16.68 16.87 -13.04
C ARG A 329 -15.36 17.54 -13.43
N ALA A 330 -15.35 18.37 -14.48
CA ALA A 330 -14.15 19.10 -14.89
C ALA A 330 -13.63 20.05 -13.80
N VAL A 331 -14.53 20.77 -13.10
CA VAL A 331 -14.15 21.64 -11.97
C VAL A 331 -13.61 20.82 -10.81
N ARG A 332 -14.24 19.70 -10.47
CA ARG A 332 -13.79 18.80 -9.40
C ARG A 332 -12.42 18.20 -9.71
N ASP A 333 -12.22 17.72 -10.93
CA ASP A 333 -10.96 17.08 -11.34
C ASP A 333 -9.82 18.12 -11.37
N LYS A 334 -10.10 19.36 -11.81
CA LYS A 334 -9.15 20.49 -11.67
C LYS A 334 -8.81 20.80 -10.21
N TRP A 335 -9.80 20.83 -9.32
CA TRP A 335 -9.57 21.06 -7.89
C TRP A 335 -8.76 19.93 -7.23
N LEU A 336 -9.00 18.68 -7.62
CA LEU A 336 -8.20 17.53 -7.17
C LEU A 336 -6.75 17.62 -7.64
N GLN A 337 -6.53 18.02 -8.89
CA GLN A 337 -5.18 18.26 -9.42
C GLN A 337 -4.46 19.36 -8.65
N GLU A 338 -5.10 20.53 -8.46
CA GLU A 338 -4.52 21.62 -7.69
C GLU A 338 -4.18 21.20 -6.25
N ARG A 339 -5.03 20.38 -5.62
CA ARG A 339 -4.79 19.83 -4.28
C ARG A 339 -3.61 18.86 -4.25
N GLN A 340 -3.45 18.02 -5.29
CA GLN A 340 -2.31 17.13 -5.43
C GLN A 340 -1.01 17.93 -5.61
N ASP A 341 -1.01 18.93 -6.48
CA ASP A 341 0.14 19.82 -6.70
C ASP A 341 0.55 20.54 -5.39
N TRP A 342 -0.41 20.91 -4.55
CA TRP A 342 -0.16 21.47 -3.21
C TRP A 342 0.41 20.45 -2.24
N ALA A 343 -0.08 19.21 -2.26
CA ALA A 343 0.45 18.12 -1.44
C ALA A 343 1.90 17.81 -1.81
N ASP A 344 2.22 17.74 -3.11
CA ASP A 344 3.57 17.48 -3.61
C ASP A 344 4.52 18.63 -3.22
N LYS A 345 4.07 19.89 -3.29
CA LYS A 345 4.84 21.05 -2.80
C LYS A 345 5.10 20.96 -1.30
N LEU A 346 4.11 20.55 -0.50
CA LEU A 346 4.26 20.37 0.94
C LEU A 346 5.23 19.24 1.29
N ILE A 347 5.17 18.12 0.56
CA ILE A 347 6.10 17.00 0.70
C ILE A 347 7.53 17.47 0.42
N LYS A 348 7.76 18.16 -0.70
CA LYS A 348 9.08 18.71 -1.05
C LYS A 348 9.62 19.66 0.02
N VAL A 349 8.78 20.53 0.58
CA VAL A 349 9.17 21.41 1.69
C VAL A 349 9.50 20.62 2.96
N ALA A 350 8.72 19.59 3.29
CA ALA A 350 8.96 18.73 4.45
C ALA A 350 10.26 17.91 4.30
N GLU A 351 10.53 17.38 3.11
CA GLU A 351 11.79 16.69 2.78
C GLU A 351 13.00 17.63 2.89
N ALA A 352 12.89 18.85 2.37
CA ALA A 352 13.94 19.86 2.51
C ALA A 352 14.20 20.22 3.98
N LEU A 353 13.15 20.41 4.78
CA LEU A 353 13.27 20.68 6.22
C LEU A 353 13.85 19.50 7.01
N SER A 354 13.45 18.27 6.68
CA SER A 354 14.01 17.05 7.28
C SER A 354 15.49 16.91 6.95
N SER A 355 15.87 17.18 5.70
CA SER A 355 17.26 17.14 5.25
C SER A 355 18.12 18.20 5.97
N ASP A 356 17.64 19.44 6.09
CA ASP A 356 18.28 20.50 6.88
C ASP A 356 18.43 20.11 8.36
N GLN A 357 17.40 19.51 8.97
CA GLN A 357 17.49 19.04 10.36
C GLN A 357 18.50 17.91 10.54
N ILE A 358 18.53 16.95 9.63
CA ILE A 358 19.53 15.87 9.63
C ILE A 358 20.93 16.46 9.50
N LEU A 359 21.13 17.43 8.60
CA LEU A 359 22.40 18.13 8.42
C LEU A 359 22.84 18.86 9.69
N ARG A 360 21.94 19.61 10.33
CA ARG A 360 22.21 20.30 11.61
C ARG A 360 22.53 19.35 12.76
N LEU A 361 21.95 18.16 12.77
CA LEU A 361 22.21 17.13 13.77
C LEU A 361 23.53 16.39 13.50
N GLN A 362 23.84 16.13 12.24
CA GLN A 362 25.09 15.49 11.81
C GLN A 362 26.30 16.41 11.98
N SER A 363 26.17 17.70 11.68
CA SER A 363 27.22 18.70 11.90
C SER A 363 27.55 18.91 13.38
N ARG A 364 26.59 18.66 14.27
CA ARG A 364 26.80 18.65 15.73
C ARG A 364 27.46 17.38 16.25
N GLY A 365 27.51 16.30 15.47
CA GLY A 365 27.90 14.97 15.93
C GLY A 365 29.33 14.51 15.58
N VAL A 366 29.91 14.88 14.43
CA VAL A 366 31.11 14.18 13.93
C VAL A 366 32.03 15.07 13.09
N GLY A 367 33.35 14.99 13.33
CA GLY A 367 34.37 15.81 12.66
C GLY A 367 34.62 15.48 11.17
N SER A 368 35.05 16.52 10.44
CA SER A 368 35.72 16.63 9.11
C SER A 368 35.34 15.72 7.93
N SER A 369 35.02 14.44 8.13
CA SER A 369 34.71 13.49 7.05
C SER A 369 33.32 13.68 6.45
N LEU A 370 32.35 14.04 7.29
CA LEU A 370 30.96 14.18 6.86
C LEU A 370 30.69 15.49 6.08
N MET A 371 31.47 16.54 6.37
CA MET A 371 31.50 17.77 5.56
C MET A 371 31.99 17.49 4.12
N LEU A 372 32.95 16.57 3.96
CA LEU A 372 33.47 16.19 2.65
C LEU A 372 32.48 15.30 1.89
N ASP A 373 31.78 14.40 2.56
CA ASP A 373 30.72 13.59 1.95
C ASP A 373 29.52 14.44 1.52
N GLU A 374 29.18 15.48 2.28
CA GLU A 374 28.07 16.36 1.93
C GLU A 374 28.43 17.35 0.81
N ALA A 375 29.65 17.89 0.82
CA ALA A 375 30.17 18.65 -0.33
C ALA A 375 30.17 17.80 -1.61
N ARG A 376 30.45 16.50 -1.49
CA ARG A 376 30.40 15.55 -2.60
C ARG A 376 28.97 15.31 -3.11
N LYS A 377 27.97 15.21 -2.24
CA LYS A 377 26.56 15.11 -2.66
C LYS A 377 26.07 16.36 -3.37
N LEU A 378 26.37 17.54 -2.83
CA LEU A 378 26.00 18.82 -3.46
C LEU A 378 26.64 18.97 -4.85
N MET A 379 27.85 18.47 -5.05
CA MET A 379 28.46 18.41 -6.38
C MET A 379 27.72 17.45 -7.33
N ILE A 380 27.31 16.27 -6.86
CA ILE A 380 26.54 15.30 -7.66
C ILE A 380 25.19 15.89 -8.09
N ASP A 381 24.49 16.58 -7.18
CA ASP A 381 23.20 17.20 -7.47
C ASP A 381 23.35 18.39 -8.43
N ALA A 382 24.43 19.17 -8.29
CA ALA A 382 24.76 20.24 -9.24
C ALA A 382 25.06 19.69 -10.65
N ASP A 383 25.81 18.58 -10.75
CA ASP A 383 26.10 17.91 -12.02
C ASP A 383 24.83 17.35 -12.69
N ALA A 384 23.90 16.81 -11.89
CA ALA A 384 22.60 16.33 -12.39
C ALA A 384 21.75 17.48 -12.95
N GLN A 385 21.68 18.61 -12.23
CA GLN A 385 20.97 19.82 -12.71
C GLN A 385 21.62 20.39 -13.97
N GLN A 386 22.96 20.40 -14.06
CA GLN A 386 23.68 20.83 -15.24
C GLN A 386 23.38 19.93 -16.45
N ARG A 387 23.23 18.62 -16.25
CA ARG A 387 22.87 17.67 -17.31
C ARG A 387 21.49 17.98 -17.91
N ILE A 388 20.48 18.26 -17.08
CA ILE A 388 19.13 18.64 -17.54
C ILE A 388 19.17 19.89 -18.43
N VAL A 389 19.98 20.88 -18.05
CA VAL A 389 20.17 22.11 -18.85
C VAL A 389 20.87 21.80 -20.18
N MET A 390 21.85 20.90 -20.19
CA MET A 390 22.55 20.47 -21.40
C MET A 390 21.65 19.68 -22.36
N GLU A 391 20.81 18.79 -21.83
CA GLU A 391 19.82 18.03 -22.62
C GLU A 391 18.75 18.97 -23.20
N SER A 392 18.24 19.92 -22.40
CA SER A 392 17.31 20.96 -22.86
C SER A 392 17.93 21.85 -23.96
N LYS A 393 19.24 22.12 -23.89
CA LYS A 393 19.97 22.83 -24.95
C LYS A 393 20.05 22.01 -26.23
N THR A 394 20.24 20.68 -26.13
CA THR A 394 20.27 19.78 -27.30
C THR A 394 18.90 19.73 -27.97
N ASP A 395 17.81 19.60 -27.21
CA ASP A 395 16.44 19.65 -27.74
C ASP A 395 16.12 21.00 -28.40
N LEU A 396 16.61 22.09 -27.80
CA LEU A 396 16.51 23.42 -28.39
C LEU A 396 17.29 23.52 -29.70
N GLN A 397 18.50 22.94 -29.81
CA GLN A 397 19.27 22.91 -31.06
C GLN A 397 18.52 22.17 -32.17
N PHE A 398 17.84 21.06 -31.85
CA PHE A 398 16.98 20.35 -32.82
C PHE A 398 15.73 21.16 -33.21
N THR A 399 15.13 21.88 -32.26
CA THR A 399 13.97 22.74 -32.51
C THR A 399 14.33 23.97 -33.34
N LEU A 400 15.51 24.56 -33.10
CA LEU A 400 16.04 25.69 -33.86
C LEU A 400 16.44 25.27 -35.29
N ALA A 401 16.98 24.07 -35.48
CA ALA A 401 17.30 23.52 -36.81
C ALA A 401 16.05 23.30 -37.69
N SER A 402 14.84 23.35 -37.11
CA SER A 402 13.57 23.12 -37.78
C SER A 402 12.64 24.34 -37.82
N SER A 403 13.08 25.51 -37.31
CA SER A 403 12.26 26.73 -37.18
C SER A 403 12.75 27.88 -38.08
N SER A 404 11.92 28.91 -38.29
CA SER A 404 12.29 30.09 -39.10
C SER A 404 13.24 31.05 -38.37
N ASP A 405 14.07 31.82 -39.09
CA ASP A 405 15.10 32.71 -38.51
C ASP A 405 14.56 33.73 -37.47
N ALA A 406 13.30 34.15 -37.61
CA ALA A 406 12.67 35.09 -36.68
C ALA A 406 12.27 34.43 -35.35
N ASP A 407 11.83 33.17 -35.38
CA ASP A 407 11.48 32.39 -34.19
C ASP A 407 12.73 31.97 -33.42
N ILE A 408 13.82 31.70 -34.15
CA ILE A 408 15.16 31.39 -33.62
C ILE A 408 15.68 32.56 -32.78
N ALA A 409 15.67 33.79 -33.31
CA ALA A 409 16.19 34.96 -32.59
C ALA A 409 15.43 35.25 -31.28
N LYS A 410 14.10 35.05 -31.28
CA LYS A 410 13.26 35.24 -30.09
C LYS A 410 13.50 34.16 -29.03
N ALA A 411 13.64 32.91 -29.46
CA ALA A 411 13.96 31.81 -28.55
C ALA A 411 15.36 31.99 -27.94
N VAL A 412 16.37 32.32 -28.74
CA VAL A 412 17.75 32.57 -28.26
C VAL A 412 17.77 33.69 -27.22
N GLY A 413 17.10 34.83 -27.48
CA GLY A 413 17.05 35.93 -26.52
C GLY A 413 16.36 35.58 -25.20
N PHE A 414 15.31 34.75 -25.24
CA PHE A 414 14.67 34.24 -24.02
C PHE A 414 15.63 33.36 -23.20
N TYR A 415 16.33 32.43 -23.85
CA TYR A 415 17.26 31.53 -23.16
C TYR A 415 18.51 32.23 -22.65
N GLU A 416 19.04 33.23 -23.35
CA GLU A 416 20.16 34.05 -22.84
C GLU A 416 19.76 34.79 -21.57
N ALA A 417 18.52 35.31 -21.50
CA ALA A 417 17.99 35.95 -20.31
C ALA A 417 17.81 34.96 -19.14
N GLU A 418 17.26 33.76 -19.40
CA GLU A 418 17.13 32.71 -18.38
C GLU A 418 18.49 32.18 -17.90
N LEU A 419 19.45 31.99 -18.81
CA LEU A 419 20.81 31.60 -18.46
C LEU A 419 21.49 32.66 -17.58
N GLN A 420 21.25 33.94 -17.82
CA GLN A 420 21.78 35.00 -16.95
C GLN A 420 21.12 34.99 -15.57
N LYS A 421 19.80 34.82 -15.48
CA LYS A 421 19.11 34.66 -14.19
C LYS A 421 19.68 33.47 -13.40
N LEU A 422 19.93 32.36 -14.08
CA LEU A 422 20.53 31.17 -13.48
C LEU A 422 21.94 31.46 -12.97
N LYS A 423 22.80 32.11 -13.77
CA LYS A 423 24.15 32.51 -13.36
C LYS A 423 24.13 33.43 -12.14
N THR A 424 23.24 34.41 -12.10
CA THR A 424 23.06 35.29 -10.94
C THR A 424 22.59 34.51 -9.72
N CYS A 425 21.64 33.59 -9.88
CA CYS A 425 21.14 32.75 -8.79
C CYS A 425 22.24 31.86 -8.21
N ILE A 426 23.04 31.20 -9.06
CA ILE A 426 24.17 30.38 -8.65
C ILE A 426 25.25 31.22 -7.94
N SER A 427 25.60 32.39 -8.49
CA SER A 427 26.58 33.29 -7.88
C SER A 427 26.13 33.73 -6.49
N LYS A 428 24.87 34.15 -6.36
CA LYS A 428 24.29 34.57 -5.08
C LYS A 428 24.20 33.42 -4.08
N GLY A 429 23.74 32.25 -4.52
CA GLY A 429 23.71 31.06 -3.66
C GLY A 429 25.09 30.65 -3.17
N LYS A 430 26.12 30.81 -4.00
CA LYS A 430 27.52 30.59 -3.61
C LYS A 430 28.00 31.63 -2.59
N GLU A 431 27.67 32.91 -2.78
CA GLU A 431 28.00 33.97 -1.81
C GLU A 431 27.31 33.74 -0.46
N ASP A 432 26.02 33.39 -0.48
CA ASP A 432 25.23 33.09 0.74
C ASP A 432 25.80 31.86 1.48
N ALA A 433 26.16 30.81 0.74
CA ALA A 433 26.77 29.60 1.32
C ALA A 433 28.15 29.87 1.93
N ILE A 434 28.99 30.70 1.29
CA ILE A 434 30.29 31.11 1.84
C ILE A 434 30.07 31.93 3.13
N ALA A 435 29.12 32.86 3.12
CA ALA A 435 28.82 33.68 4.29
C ALA A 435 28.29 32.83 5.48
N GLU A 436 27.47 31.82 5.21
CA GLU A 436 26.99 30.88 6.23
C GLU A 436 28.12 29.99 6.77
N TYR A 437 28.98 29.49 5.89
CA TYR A 437 30.17 28.73 6.29
C TYR A 437 31.10 29.53 7.20
N ASP A 438 31.40 30.79 6.85
CA ASP A 438 32.27 31.66 7.66
C ASP A 438 31.66 31.96 9.04
N LYS A 439 30.32 32.12 9.10
CA LYS A 439 29.59 32.30 10.36
C LYS A 439 29.67 31.05 11.24
N ASP A 440 29.47 29.87 10.66
CA ASP A 440 29.56 28.59 11.38
C ASP A 440 30.98 28.32 11.87
N LEU A 441 32.00 28.64 11.05
CA LEU A 441 33.40 28.56 11.43
C LEU A 441 33.69 29.42 12.67
N ALA A 442 33.22 30.68 12.67
CA ALA A 442 33.37 31.59 13.81
C ALA A 442 32.66 31.07 15.08
N GLU A 443 31.49 30.44 14.94
CA GLU A 443 30.78 29.83 16.07
C GLU A 443 31.53 28.61 16.62
N ILE A 444 32.07 27.75 15.75
CA ILE A 444 32.88 26.60 16.15
C ILE A 444 34.13 27.06 16.90
N GLU A 445 34.83 28.08 16.40
CA GLU A 445 36.00 28.64 17.09
C GLU A 445 35.65 29.24 18.46
N LYS A 446 34.49 29.88 18.57
CA LYS A 446 33.97 30.36 19.86
C LYS A 446 33.70 29.19 20.82
N ARG A 447 32.98 28.16 20.36
CA ARG A 447 32.70 26.96 21.17
C ARG A 447 33.97 26.23 21.58
N LYS A 448 34.97 26.15 20.70
CA LYS A 448 36.28 25.56 21.01
C LYS A 448 36.98 26.31 22.14
N ARG A 449 36.94 27.65 22.12
CA ARG A 449 37.47 28.50 23.22
C ARG A 449 36.71 28.25 24.53
N ASP A 450 35.38 28.22 24.48
CA ASP A 450 34.53 27.98 25.66
C ASP A 450 34.75 26.60 26.28
N ILE A 451 34.84 25.56 25.43
CA ILE A 451 35.14 24.19 25.88
C ILE A 451 36.53 24.13 26.47
N THR A 452 37.53 24.72 25.82
CA THR A 452 38.92 24.73 26.33
C THR A 452 38.97 25.38 27.72
N ALA A 453 38.32 26.53 27.91
CA ALA A 453 38.21 27.19 29.21
C ALA A 453 37.55 26.30 30.28
N LYS A 454 36.40 25.66 29.95
CA LYS A 454 35.68 24.76 30.87
C LYS A 454 36.44 23.46 31.17
N THR A 455 37.23 22.94 30.23
CA THR A 455 37.98 21.69 30.41
C THR A 455 39.12 21.86 31.42
N PHE A 456 39.66 23.08 31.56
CA PHE A 456 40.62 23.41 32.62
C PHE A 456 39.97 23.46 34.02
N GLU A 457 38.69 23.79 34.13
CA GLU A 457 37.97 23.80 35.42
C GLU A 457 37.55 22.40 35.91
N VAL A 458 37.20 21.49 34.99
CA VAL A 458 36.69 20.13 35.34
C VAL A 458 37.79 19.13 35.65
N LYS A 459 39.04 19.33 35.22
CA LYS A 459 40.16 18.43 35.58
C LYS A 459 40.60 18.56 37.05
N ALA A 460 40.30 19.66 37.74
CA ALA A 460 40.69 19.84 39.13
C ALA A 460 39.92 18.94 40.14
N PRO A 461 38.61 18.62 39.98
CA PRO A 461 37.88 17.83 40.99
C PRO A 461 37.78 16.33 40.69
N GLN A 462 37.81 15.87 39.42
CA GLN A 462 37.47 14.47 39.08
C GLN A 462 38.61 13.46 39.27
N GLU A 463 39.89 13.86 39.16
CA GLU A 463 41.01 12.94 39.46
C GLU A 463 41.05 12.53 40.95
N ASN A 464 40.45 13.32 41.84
CA ASN A 464 40.40 13.04 43.28
C ASN A 464 39.35 11.99 43.70
N GLN A 465 38.26 11.79 42.94
CA GLN A 465 37.19 10.86 43.36
C GLN A 465 37.44 9.41 42.97
N GLN A 466 38.07 9.12 41.83
CA GLN A 466 38.42 7.74 41.45
C GLN A 466 39.60 7.16 42.26
N GLN A 467 40.48 8.02 42.81
CA GLN A 467 41.54 7.59 43.73
C GLN A 467 41.01 7.24 45.15
N GLN A 468 39.86 7.81 45.57
CA GLN A 468 39.32 7.56 46.92
C GLN A 468 38.74 6.16 47.09
N GLY A 469 38.10 5.58 46.05
CA GLY A 469 37.53 4.23 46.13
C GLY A 469 38.58 3.11 46.29
N ASN A 470 39.69 3.19 45.57
CA ASN A 470 40.78 2.20 45.66
C ASN A 470 41.62 2.35 46.94
N THR A 471 41.78 3.57 47.46
CA THR A 471 42.54 3.78 48.69
C THR A 471 41.78 3.32 49.93
N TYR A 472 40.44 3.35 49.94
CA TYR A 472 39.65 2.92 51.11
C TYR A 472 39.80 1.42 51.40
N TYR A 473 39.85 0.58 50.37
CA TYR A 473 40.06 -0.87 50.49
C TYR A 473 41.44 -1.22 51.07
N LEU A 474 42.50 -0.54 50.61
CA LEU A 474 43.86 -0.75 51.13
C LEU A 474 44.04 -0.17 52.53
N LYS A 475 43.24 0.83 52.93
CA LYS A 475 43.30 1.44 54.27
C LYS A 475 42.76 0.53 55.39
N SER A 476 41.92 -0.46 55.08
CA SER A 476 41.36 -1.38 56.08
C SER A 476 42.17 -2.67 56.27
N MET A 477 43.22 -2.89 55.48
CA MET A 477 44.06 -4.08 55.54
C MET A 477 45.10 -4.03 56.68
N THR A 478 45.29 -5.17 57.34
CA THR A 478 46.39 -5.43 58.29
C THR A 478 47.75 -5.48 57.58
N LYS A 479 48.88 -5.39 58.32
CA LYS A 479 50.22 -5.49 57.72
C LYS A 479 50.41 -6.76 56.89
N THR A 480 49.98 -7.91 57.42
CA THR A 480 50.05 -9.20 56.73
C THR A 480 49.23 -9.21 55.43
N GLN A 481 48.02 -8.62 55.46
CA GLN A 481 47.18 -8.49 54.28
C GLN A 481 47.79 -7.53 53.24
N LEU A 482 48.40 -6.43 53.67
CA LEU A 482 49.11 -5.51 52.78
C LEU A 482 50.30 -6.18 52.09
N THR A 483 51.12 -6.94 52.82
CA THR A 483 52.23 -7.70 52.24
C THR A 483 51.74 -8.72 51.20
N ALA A 484 50.67 -9.47 51.51
CA ALA A 484 50.07 -10.41 50.58
C ALA A 484 49.51 -9.72 49.33
N GLU A 485 48.84 -8.58 49.49
CA GLU A 485 48.29 -7.80 48.37
C GLU A 485 49.41 -7.20 47.50
N ILE A 486 50.51 -6.73 48.08
CA ILE A 486 51.70 -6.28 47.32
C ILE A 486 52.27 -7.42 46.49
N THR A 487 52.42 -8.61 47.07
CA THR A 487 52.91 -9.79 46.33
C THR A 487 51.97 -10.14 45.17
N LYS A 488 50.66 -10.15 45.40
CA LYS A 488 49.65 -10.40 44.37
C LYS A 488 49.71 -9.37 43.24
N LEU A 489 49.83 -8.09 43.57
CA LEU A 489 49.92 -7.01 42.57
C LEU A 489 51.21 -7.10 41.75
N ASN A 490 52.34 -7.48 42.36
CA ASN A 490 53.59 -7.73 41.64
C ASN A 490 53.47 -8.90 40.65
N LEU A 491 52.79 -9.99 41.05
CA LEU A 491 52.50 -11.12 40.16
C LEU A 491 51.57 -10.71 39.00
N GLU A 492 50.53 -9.92 39.29
CA GLU A 492 49.63 -9.39 38.25
C GLU A 492 50.39 -8.51 37.26
N LYS A 493 51.26 -7.62 37.75
CA LYS A 493 52.13 -6.77 36.90
C LYS A 493 53.03 -7.62 36.01
N ALA A 494 53.67 -8.66 36.55
CA ALA A 494 54.54 -9.55 35.80
C ALA A 494 53.80 -10.36 34.71
N GLY A 495 52.49 -10.60 34.89
CA GLY A 495 51.63 -11.27 33.91
C GLY A 495 51.27 -10.41 32.70
N ILE A 496 51.47 -9.09 32.75
CA ILE A 496 51.14 -8.18 31.64
C ILE A 496 52.26 -8.22 30.59
N LYS A 497 52.04 -8.97 29.52
CA LYS A 497 52.97 -9.10 28.37
C LYS A 497 52.40 -8.43 27.12
N PRO A 498 53.23 -8.00 26.16
CA PRO A 498 52.76 -7.59 24.84
C PRO A 498 51.86 -8.66 24.21
N ASN A 499 50.90 -8.25 23.39
CA ASN A 499 50.07 -9.21 22.67
C ASN A 499 50.95 -10.04 21.70
N PRO A 500 50.56 -11.28 21.35
CA PRO A 500 51.27 -12.07 20.36
C PRO A 500 51.52 -11.27 19.08
N GLY A 501 52.77 -11.23 18.62
CA GLY A 501 53.19 -10.47 17.44
C GLY A 501 53.46 -8.97 17.67
N GLN A 502 53.34 -8.47 18.90
CA GLN A 502 53.69 -7.09 19.25
C GLN A 502 54.95 -7.07 20.12
N ASN A 503 55.93 -6.22 19.77
CA ASN A 503 57.16 -6.04 20.54
C ASN A 503 57.01 -5.01 21.69
N THR A 504 55.87 -4.33 21.76
CA THR A 504 55.59 -3.30 22.76
C THR A 504 54.21 -3.49 23.39
N LEU A 505 54.05 -3.01 24.62
CA LEU A 505 52.77 -3.00 25.30
C LEU A 505 51.82 -1.99 24.64
N SER A 506 50.57 -2.40 24.45
CA SER A 506 49.49 -1.50 24.04
C SER A 506 49.28 -0.39 25.06
N GLY A 507 48.70 0.74 24.63
CA GLY A 507 48.36 1.85 25.52
C GLY A 507 47.46 1.43 26.70
N LYS A 508 46.59 0.42 26.52
CA LYS A 508 45.77 -0.14 27.60
C LYS A 508 46.60 -0.93 28.61
N GLN A 509 47.57 -1.72 28.15
CA GLN A 509 48.49 -2.48 29.03
C GLN A 509 49.38 -1.54 29.84
N ASN A 510 49.93 -0.48 29.22
CA ASN A 510 50.72 0.53 29.94
C ASN A 510 49.91 1.27 31.01
N LYS A 511 48.66 1.64 30.71
CA LYS A 511 47.76 2.25 31.71
C LYS A 511 47.46 1.30 32.88
N ARG A 512 47.32 0.00 32.62
CA ARG A 512 47.10 -1.01 33.66
C ARG A 512 48.33 -1.18 34.56
N ILE A 513 49.54 -1.21 33.99
CA ILE A 513 50.79 -1.27 34.76
C ILE A 513 50.93 -0.05 35.69
N ALA A 514 50.71 1.16 35.16
CA ALA A 514 50.78 2.38 35.95
C ALA A 514 49.77 2.40 37.12
N SER A 515 48.58 1.83 36.91
CA SER A 515 47.57 1.68 37.96
C SER A 515 48.04 0.71 39.06
N ILE A 516 48.62 -0.43 38.69
CA ILE A 516 49.17 -1.41 39.65
C ILE A 516 50.33 -0.81 40.45
N ASP A 517 51.24 -0.08 39.79
CA ASP A 517 52.37 0.60 40.46
C ASP A 517 51.92 1.62 41.49
N THR A 518 50.85 2.36 41.19
CA THR A 518 50.26 3.31 42.12
C THR A 518 49.69 2.60 43.36
N LYS A 519 49.04 1.43 43.19
CA LYS A 519 48.52 0.62 44.31
C LYS A 519 49.64 0.04 45.17
N ILE A 520 50.70 -0.49 44.54
CA ILE A 520 51.89 -1.01 45.24
C ILE A 520 52.55 0.10 46.06
N LYS A 521 52.75 1.28 45.46
CA LYS A 521 53.33 2.44 46.15
C LYS A 521 52.51 2.83 47.38
N PHE A 522 51.18 2.91 47.25
CA PHE A 522 50.30 3.23 48.36
C PHE A 522 50.34 2.18 49.49
N ALA A 523 50.30 0.89 49.14
CA ALA A 523 50.39 -0.20 50.10
C ALA A 523 51.74 -0.20 50.85
N ASN A 524 52.85 0.08 50.15
CA ASN A 524 54.18 0.22 50.76
C ASN A 524 54.27 1.40 51.73
N THR A 525 53.72 2.57 51.36
CA THR A 525 53.66 3.73 52.28
C THR A 525 52.90 3.37 53.56
N ARG A 526 51.75 2.67 53.43
CA ARG A 526 50.97 2.20 54.58
C ARG A 526 51.69 1.16 55.45
N LEU A 527 52.43 0.25 54.81
CA LEU A 527 53.24 -0.74 55.51
C LEU A 527 54.30 -0.03 56.39
N ASN A 528 54.89 1.04 55.86
CA ASN A 528 55.94 1.83 56.52
C ASN A 528 55.39 2.83 57.56
N ASP A 529 54.19 3.40 57.37
CA ASP A 529 53.53 4.33 58.31
C ASP A 529 53.07 3.66 59.63
N SER A 530 53.15 2.33 59.70
CA SER A 530 52.76 1.55 60.87
C SER A 530 53.86 1.44 61.95
N THR A 531 54.90 2.28 61.85
CA THR A 531 55.80 2.63 62.95
C THR A 531 55.14 3.74 63.79
N THR A 532 54.56 3.31 64.90
CA THR A 532 54.02 4.05 66.05
C THR A 532 54.49 5.52 66.19
N PRO A 533 53.58 6.53 66.21
CA PRO A 533 53.72 7.64 67.13
C PRO A 533 53.12 7.20 68.47
N ALA A 534 53.99 7.02 69.46
CA ALA A 534 53.58 6.83 70.84
C ALA A 534 52.73 8.04 71.31
N GLY A 535 51.56 7.74 71.89
CA GLY A 535 50.89 8.53 72.92
C GLY A 535 50.69 10.04 72.69
N GLY A 536 49.54 10.43 72.14
CA GLY A 536 49.11 11.82 72.15
C GLY A 536 47.58 11.94 72.11
N ASN A 537 46.93 11.83 73.27
CA ASN A 537 45.50 12.09 73.44
C ASN A 537 45.16 13.53 73.02
N ARG A 538 44.55 13.72 71.84
CA ARG A 538 43.89 14.98 71.47
C ARG A 538 42.38 14.83 71.53
N ARG A 539 41.82 15.43 72.58
CA ARG A 539 40.41 15.70 72.86
C ARG A 539 39.81 16.51 71.71
N MET A 540 38.85 15.97 70.96
CA MET A 540 38.10 16.73 69.97
C MET A 540 37.01 17.57 70.65
N THR A 541 37.07 18.89 70.48
CA THR A 541 35.98 19.82 70.77
C THR A 541 35.04 19.90 69.57
N MET A 542 33.80 19.42 69.73
CA MET A 542 32.73 19.66 68.76
C MET A 542 32.31 21.13 68.79
N ARG A 543 32.39 21.82 67.65
CA ARG A 543 31.82 23.17 67.46
C ARG A 543 30.46 23.02 66.77
N ARG A 544 29.37 23.17 67.51
CA ARG A 544 28.00 23.31 66.96
C ARG A 544 27.93 24.57 66.10
N ARG A 545 27.57 24.43 64.83
CA ARG A 545 27.01 25.55 64.03
C ARG A 545 25.50 25.61 64.26
N ARG A 546 25.00 26.79 64.65
CA ARG A 546 23.57 27.11 64.64
C ARG A 546 23.11 27.37 63.20
N VAL A 547 21.86 27.00 62.96
CA VAL A 547 21.05 27.19 61.74
C VAL A 547 20.96 28.66 61.37
#